data_AF-A0A933SVZ9-F1
#
_entry.id   AF-A0A933SVZ9-F1
#
_cell.length_a   1.000
_cell.length_b   1.000
_cell.length_c   1.000
_cell.angle_alpha   90.00
_cell.angle_beta   90.00
_cell.angle_gamma   90.00
#
_symmetry.space_group_name_H-M   'P 1'
#
loop_
_entity.id
_entity.type
_entity.pdbx_description
1 polymer ?
#
loop_
_entity_poly.entity_id
_entity_poly.type
_entity_poly.pdbx_seq_one_letter_code
_entity_poly.pdbx_strand_id
1 'polypeptide(L)'
;MGPGIITANIDNDASGITTYSVAGARFGYALLWTLIPTTIALVVIQEMVARMGAITGKGLSDLIRENYGVRSTFFMMTVLFIANFGTTVADF
;
A
#
# COMPACT_ATOMS: atom_id res chain seq x y z
N MET A 1 -10.32 12.28 11.78
CA MET A 1 -10.08 11.34 10.66
C MET A 1 -8.58 11.25 10.46
N GLY A 2 -7.96 10.12 10.79
CA GLY A 2 -6.50 9.95 10.69
C GLY A 2 -6.08 9.42 9.32
N PRO A 3 -4.80 9.57 8.94
CA PRO A 3 -4.27 9.05 7.68
C PRO A 3 -4.52 7.55 7.49
N GLY A 4 -4.57 6.78 8.60
CA GLY A 4 -4.86 5.34 8.55
C GLY A 4 -6.25 4.98 8.00
N ILE A 5 -7.26 5.85 8.15
CA ILE A 5 -8.59 5.58 7.57
C ILE A 5 -8.53 5.68 6.03
N ILE A 6 -7.77 6.64 5.50
CA ILE A 6 -7.59 6.82 4.06
C ILE A 6 -6.88 5.59 3.50
N THR A 7 -5.80 5.15 4.15
CA THR A 7 -5.05 3.97 3.70
C THR A 7 -5.88 2.69 3.77
N ALA A 8 -6.72 2.54 4.81
CA ALA A 8 -7.61 1.39 4.93
C ALA A 8 -8.69 1.34 3.81
N ASN A 9 -9.15 2.50 3.33
CA ASN A 9 -10.08 2.53 2.19
C ASN A 9 -9.40 2.17 0.87
N ILE A 10 -8.14 2.59 0.67
CA ILE A 10 -7.36 2.26 -0.53
C ILE A 10 -7.06 0.76 -0.60
N ASP A 11 -6.83 0.10 0.55
CA ASP A 11 -6.54 -1.34 0.61
C ASP A 11 -7.75 -2.23 0.25
N ASN A 12 -8.95 -1.66 0.20
CA ASN A 12 -10.20 -2.36 -0.08
C ASN A 12 -10.85 -1.88 -1.39
N ASP A 13 -10.01 -1.68 -2.41
CA ASP A 13 -10.35 -1.31 -3.78
C ASP A 13 -11.05 -2.46 -4.54
N ALA A 14 -11.57 -2.18 -5.75
CA ALA A 14 -12.33 -3.17 -6.52
C ALA A 14 -11.43 -4.34 -6.95
N SER A 15 -10.16 -4.06 -7.23
CA SER A 15 -9.15 -5.04 -7.60
C SER A 15 -8.84 -6.03 -6.44
N GLY A 16 -8.72 -5.52 -5.21
CA GLY A 16 -8.54 -6.32 -4.00
C GLY A 16 -9.76 -7.19 -3.71
N ILE A 17 -10.97 -6.63 -3.76
CA ILE A 17 -12.22 -7.38 -3.54
C ILE A 17 -12.36 -8.52 -4.56
N THR A 18 -12.02 -8.28 -5.82
CA THR A 18 -12.04 -9.31 -6.87
C THR A 18 -11.06 -10.43 -6.55
N THR A 19 -9.84 -10.09 -6.11
CA THR A 19 -8.82 -11.07 -5.74
C THR A 19 -9.27 -11.93 -4.56
N TYR A 20 -9.80 -11.31 -3.50
CA TYR A 20 -10.32 -12.03 -2.33
C TYR A 20 -11.52 -12.92 -2.69
N SER A 21 -12.38 -12.46 -3.59
CA SER A 21 -13.55 -13.21 -4.06
C SER A 21 -13.15 -14.44 -4.90
N VAL A 22 -12.20 -14.29 -5.83
CA VAL A 22 -11.69 -15.41 -6.64
C VAL A 22 -10.91 -16.40 -5.78
N ALA A 23 -10.11 -15.90 -4.83
CA ALA A 23 -9.41 -16.75 -3.87
C ALA A 23 -10.39 -17.53 -2.98
N GLY A 24 -11.45 -16.89 -2.48
CA GLY A 24 -12.51 -17.54 -1.72
C GLY A 24 -13.30 -18.57 -2.53
N ALA A 25 -13.58 -18.28 -3.81
CA ALA A 25 -14.27 -19.22 -4.70
C ALA A 25 -13.43 -20.48 -5.02
N ARG A 26 -12.10 -20.34 -5.10
CA ARG A 26 -11.19 -21.45 -5.44
C ARG A 26 -10.71 -22.26 -4.22
N PHE A 27 -10.42 -21.59 -3.11
CA PHE A 27 -9.80 -22.19 -1.93
C PHE A 27 -10.74 -22.29 -0.72
N GLY A 28 -11.97 -21.77 -0.82
CA GLY A 28 -12.92 -21.73 0.28
C GLY A 28 -12.32 -21.02 1.50
N TYR A 29 -12.42 -21.63 2.67
CA TYR A 29 -11.90 -21.10 3.93
C TYR A 29 -10.42 -21.40 4.19
N ALA A 30 -9.73 -22.10 3.28
CA ALA A 30 -8.34 -22.52 3.50
C ALA A 30 -7.34 -21.36 3.59
N LEU A 31 -7.71 -20.16 3.10
CA LEU A 31 -6.88 -18.96 3.14
C LEU A 31 -7.21 -18.02 4.32
N LEU A 32 -8.25 -18.26 5.11
CA LEU A 32 -8.62 -17.35 6.20
C LEU A 32 -7.51 -17.16 7.23
N TRP A 33 -6.71 -18.20 7.47
CA TRP A 33 -5.61 -18.11 8.44
C TRP A 33 -4.52 -17.11 8.01
N THR A 34 -4.37 -16.81 6.71
CA THR A 34 -3.36 -15.86 6.22
C THR A 34 -3.71 -14.41 6.58
N LEU A 35 -4.97 -14.12 6.92
CA LEU A 35 -5.39 -12.79 7.35
C LEU A 35 -4.67 -12.34 8.64
N ILE A 36 -4.40 -13.26 9.56
CA ILE A 36 -3.73 -12.95 10.84
C ILE A 36 -2.30 -12.43 10.61
N PRO A 37 -1.38 -13.18 9.95
CA PRO A 37 -0.02 -12.68 9.72
C PRO A 37 0.00 -11.45 8.81
N THR A 38 -0.87 -11.36 7.80
CA THR A 38 -0.95 -10.18 6.93
C THR A 38 -1.38 -8.94 7.71
N THR A 39 -2.36 -9.06 8.60
CA THR A 39 -2.82 -7.93 9.44
C THR A 39 -1.69 -7.42 10.34
N ILE A 40 -0.94 -8.32 10.99
CA ILE A 40 0.19 -7.94 11.84
C ILE A 40 1.26 -7.22 11.03
N ALA A 41 1.61 -7.74 9.85
CA ALA A 41 2.58 -7.11 8.98
C ALA A 41 2.13 -5.71 8.53
N LEU A 42 0.86 -5.55 8.15
CA LEU A 42 0.29 -4.26 7.77
C LEU A 42 0.33 -3.26 8.93
N VAL A 43 -0.06 -3.67 10.14
CA VAL A 43 -0.02 -2.78 11.31
C VAL A 43 1.39 -2.26 11.57
N VAL A 44 2.41 -3.13 11.52
CA VAL A 44 3.81 -2.74 11.72
C VAL A 44 4.27 -1.76 10.63
N ILE A 45 3.97 -2.05 9.36
CA ILE A 45 4.36 -1.18 8.24
C ILE A 45 3.66 0.19 8.35
N GLN A 46 2.36 0.21 8.63
CA GLN A 46 1.59 1.45 8.78
C GLN A 46 2.10 2.29 9.95
N GLU A 47 2.42 1.67 11.08
CA GLU A 47 2.99 2.38 12.23
C GLU A 47 4.36 3.00 11.87
N MET A 48 5.23 2.27 11.18
CA MET A 48 6.52 2.77 10.74
C MET A 48 6.39 3.95 9.76
N VAL A 49 5.48 3.84 8.79
CA VAL A 49 5.22 4.91 7.81
C VAL A 49 4.62 6.13 8.48
N ALA A 50 3.64 5.94 9.37
CA ALA A 50 3.02 7.03 10.12
C ALA A 50 4.03 7.74 11.03
N ARG A 51 4.86 6.97 11.76
CA ARG A 51 5.94 7.51 12.61
C ARG A 51 6.97 8.28 11.80
N MET A 52 7.39 7.72 10.66
CA MET A 52 8.33 8.38 9.76
C MET A 52 7.77 9.70 9.24
N GLY A 53 6.52 9.72 8.75
CA GLY A 53 5.86 10.94 8.29
C GLY A 53 5.65 11.98 9.39
N ALA A 54 5.29 11.55 10.61
CA ALA A 54 5.07 12.43 11.74
C ALA A 54 6.36 13.07 12.28
N ILE A 55 7.48 12.33 12.29
CA ILE A 55 8.77 12.82 12.81
C ILE A 55 9.52 13.66 11.76
N THR A 56 9.57 13.18 10.52
CA THR A 56 10.36 13.86 9.47
C THR A 56 9.62 15.01 8.82
N GLY A 57 8.27 15.01 8.88
CA GLY A 57 7.43 15.97 8.17
C GLY A 57 7.55 15.91 6.64
N LYS A 58 8.23 14.88 6.12
CA LYS A 58 8.56 14.71 4.71
C LYS A 58 7.87 13.45 4.17
N GLY A 59 7.48 13.49 2.90
CA GLY A 59 6.98 12.30 2.21
C GLY A 59 8.11 11.30 1.92
N LEU A 60 7.75 10.05 1.66
CA LEU A 60 8.70 9.00 1.25
C LEU A 60 9.56 9.45 0.04
N SER A 61 8.96 10.18 -0.89
CA SER A 61 9.62 10.78 -2.05
C SER A 61 10.75 11.75 -1.71
N ASP A 62 10.50 12.61 -0.74
CA ASP A 62 11.44 13.66 -0.33
C ASP A 62 12.61 13.05 0.43
N LEU A 63 12.32 12.04 1.26
CA LEU A 63 13.33 11.24 1.94
C LEU A 63 14.22 10.46 0.97
N ILE A 64 13.64 9.83 -0.06
CA ILE A 64 14.43 9.15 -1.10
C ILE A 64 15.30 10.16 -1.86
N ARG A 65 14.76 11.34 -2.16
CA ARG A 65 15.51 12.40 -2.86
C ARG A 65 16.69 12.92 -2.06
N GLU A 66 16.50 13.09 -0.76
CA GLU A 66 17.52 13.61 0.15
C GLU A 66 18.64 12.58 0.40
N ASN A 67 18.29 11.29 0.55
CA ASN A 67 19.27 10.24 0.88
C ASN A 67 19.92 9.58 -0.35
N TYR A 68 19.18 9.43 -1.45
CA TYR A 68 19.61 8.66 -2.64
C TYR A 68 19.71 9.50 -3.92
N GLY A 69 19.42 10.79 -3.85
CA GLY A 69 19.52 11.72 -4.96
C GLY A 69 18.37 11.65 -5.98
N VAL A 70 18.35 12.62 -6.89
CA VAL A 70 17.20 12.89 -7.79
C VAL A 70 16.96 11.78 -8.81
N ARG A 71 18.01 11.08 -9.28
CA ARG A 71 17.87 10.00 -10.27
C ARG A 71 17.09 8.80 -9.71
N SER A 72 17.38 8.42 -8.46
CA SER A 72 16.69 7.30 -7.80
C SER A 72 15.23 7.66 -7.49
N THR A 73 14.97 8.89 -7.04
CA THR A 73 13.60 9.40 -6.84
C THR A 73 12.80 9.40 -8.14
N PHE A 74 13.39 9.82 -9.25
CA PHE A 74 12.68 9.86 -10.54
C PHE A 74 12.27 8.46 -10.99
N PHE A 75 13.14 7.47 -10.83
CA PHE A 75 12.81 6.07 -11.11
C PHE A 75 11.68 5.56 -10.21
N MET A 76 11.79 5.75 -8.89
CA MET A 76 10.73 5.38 -7.92
C MET A 76 9.40 6.05 -8.24
N MET A 77 9.41 7.34 -8.58
CA MET A 77 8.21 8.09 -8.97
C MET A 77 7.58 7.58 -10.25
N THR A 78 8.39 7.20 -11.24
CA THR A 78 7.90 6.62 -12.48
C THR A 78 7.22 5.28 -12.21
N VAL A 79 7.83 4.43 -11.38
CA VAL A 79 7.23 3.15 -10.97
C VAL A 79 5.93 3.37 -10.19
N LEU A 80 5.92 4.32 -9.25
CA LEU A 80 4.71 4.70 -8.51
C LEU A 80 3.60 5.18 -9.45
N PHE A 81 3.94 5.99 -10.45
CA PHE A 81 2.97 6.47 -11.43
C PHE A 81 2.34 5.33 -12.22
N ILE A 82 3.16 4.39 -12.72
CA ILE A 82 2.67 3.21 -13.45
C ILE A 82 1.80 2.33 -12.54
N ALA A 83 2.20 2.13 -11.28
CA ALA A 83 1.41 1.35 -10.32
C ALA A 83 0.04 1.98 -10.05
N ASN A 84 0.00 3.29 -9.77
CA ASN A 84 -1.27 4.01 -9.55
C ASN A 84 -2.14 4.02 -10.81
N PHE A 85 -1.54 4.12 -11.99
CA PHE A 85 -2.28 4.01 -13.25
C PHE A 85 -2.90 2.61 -13.40
N GLY A 86 -2.17 1.55 -13.06
CA GLY A 86 -2.69 0.18 -13.03
C GLY A 86 -3.88 0.02 -12.08
N THR A 87 -3.77 0.52 -10.84
CA THR A 87 -4.88 0.53 -9.88
C THR A 87 -6.09 1.30 -10.41
N THR A 88 -5.85 2.49 -10.98
CA THR A 88 -6.93 3.30 -11.56
C THR A 88 -7.66 2.53 -12.67
N VAL A 89 -6.93 1.89 -13.58
CA VAL A 89 -7.52 1.08 -14.66
C VAL A 89 -8.26 -0.14 -14.11
N ALA A 90 -7.82 -0.73 -12.99
CA ALA A 90 -8.47 -1.88 -12.38
C ALA A 90 -9.76 -1.53 -11.60
N ASP A 91 -9.89 -0.28 -11.15
CA ASP A 91 -11.06 0.23 -10.45
C ASP A 91 -12.18 0.74 -11.38
N PHE A 92 -11.92 0.87 -12.69
CA PHE A 92 -12.90 1.21 -13.72
C PHE A 92 -13.53 -0.03 -14.36
#